data_AF-A0A814E4C9-F1
#
_entry.id   AF-A0A814E4C9-F1
#
_cell.length_a   1.000
_cell.length_b   1.000
_cell.length_c   1.000
_cell.angle_alpha   90.00
_cell.angle_beta   90.00
_cell.angle_gamma   90.00
#
_symmetry.space_group_name_H-M   'P 1'
#
loop_
_entity.id
_entity.type
_entity.pdbx_description
1 polymer ?
#
loop_
_entity_poly.entity_id
_entity_poly.type
_entity_poly.pdbx_seq_one_letter_code
_entity_poly.pdbx_strand_id
1 'polypeptide(L)' 'MIGMTVSDALGAHVKFRPRAYLKQNPVSDMQGGGTWGLNAGQRTDDTSMALCLAASLIVNKSLNPYDQLVRYKW' A
#
# COMPACT_ATOMS: atom_id res chain seq x y z
N MET A 1 -1.32 -6.18 10.86
CA MET A 1 -1.03 -6.10 9.40
C MET A 1 0.26 -5.30 9.14
N ILE A 2 1.31 -5.49 9.94
CA ILE A 2 2.51 -4.63 9.85
C ILE A 2 3.36 -5.00 8.63
N GLY A 3 3.60 -6.30 8.38
CA GLY A 3 4.43 -6.75 7.25
C GLY A 3 3.91 -6.28 5.89
N MET A 4 2.59 -6.33 5.69
CA MET A 4 1.95 -5.83 4.46
C MET A 4 2.19 -4.33 4.27
N THR A 5 1.99 -3.53 5.32
CA THR A 5 2.23 -2.07 5.27
C THR A 5 3.69 -1.74 5.01
N VAL A 6 4.63 -2.49 5.60
CA VAL A 6 6.06 -2.33 5.34
C VAL A 6 6.39 -2.67 3.89
N SER A 7 5.87 -3.78 3.34
CA SER A 7 6.14 -4.15 1.94
C SER A 7 5.55 -3.17 0.92
N ASP A 8 4.36 -2.62 1.21
CA ASP A 8 3.72 -1.59 0.38
C ASP A 8 4.59 -0.32 0.32
N ALA A 9 4.92 0.25 1.49
CA ALA A 9 5.75 1.46 1.57
C ALA A 9 7.16 1.25 0.98
N LEU A 10 7.77 0.07 1.20
CA LEU A 10 9.09 -0.26 0.68
C LEU A 10 9.10 -0.33 -0.85
N GLY A 11 8.07 -0.92 -1.46
CA GLY A 11 7.97 -1.06 -2.92
C GLY A 11 7.49 0.20 -3.64
N ALA A 12 6.85 1.13 -2.94
CA ALA A 12 6.14 2.26 -3.55
C ALA A 12 7.04 3.15 -4.42
N HIS A 13 8.24 3.47 -3.95
CA HIS A 13 9.17 4.39 -4.66
C HIS A 13 9.73 3.81 -5.97
N VAL A 14 9.65 2.50 -6.17
CA VAL A 14 10.10 1.80 -7.38
C VAL A 14 8.96 1.27 -8.25
N LYS A 15 7.70 1.52 -7.89
CA LYS A 15 6.54 1.10 -8.69
C LYS A 15 6.68 1.63 -10.12
N PHE A 16 6.43 0.76 -11.10
CA PHE A 16 6.61 1.00 -12.55
C PHE A 16 8.05 1.24 -13.06
N ARG A 17 9.09 1.08 -12.23
CA ARG A 17 10.48 1.12 -12.73
C ARG A 17 10.84 -0.19 -13.45
N PRO A 18 11.62 -0.12 -14.54
CA PRO A 18 12.07 -1.33 -15.24
C PRO A 18 13.05 -2.12 -14.38
N ARG A 19 13.12 -3.44 -14.57
CA ARG A 19 14.03 -4.31 -13.82
C ARG A 19 15.51 -3.90 -13.94
N ALA A 20 15.92 -3.34 -15.08
CA ALA A 20 17.27 -2.81 -15.28
C ALA A 20 17.61 -1.66 -14.31
N TYR A 21 16.64 -0.79 -14.01
CA TYR A 21 16.81 0.29 -13.03
C TYR A 21 17.06 -0.29 -11.63
N LEU A 22 16.35 -1.34 -11.24
CA LEU A 22 16.49 -1.98 -9.91
C LEU A 22 17.80 -2.74 -9.74
N LYS A 23 18.42 -3.20 -10.83
CA LYS A 23 19.77 -3.79 -10.77
C LYS A 23 20.82 -2.75 -10.39
N GLN A 24 20.64 -1.51 -10.85
CA GLN A 24 21.55 -0.39 -10.56
C GLN A 24 21.19 0.33 -9.26
N ASN A 25 19.91 0.33 -8.90
CA ASN A 25 19.34 1.01 -7.73
C ASN A 25 18.55 -0.01 -6.89
N PRO A 26 19.23 -0.92 -6.18
CA PRO A 26 18.55 -1.92 -5.37
C PRO A 26 17.79 -1.25 -4.22
N VAL A 27 16.61 -1.79 -3.89
CA VAL A 27 15.85 -1.36 -2.72
C VAL A 27 16.52 -1.93 -1.48
N SER A 28 17.15 -1.06 -0.68
CA SER A 28 17.86 -1.44 0.55
C SER A 28 17.26 -0.83 1.82
N ASP A 29 16.43 0.20 1.67
CA ASP A 29 15.81 0.92 2.79
C ASP A 29 14.50 1.58 2.35
N MET A 30 13.79 2.15 3.31
CA MET A 30 12.55 2.89 3.13
C MET A 30 12.84 4.27 2.52
N GLN A 31 12.59 4.40 1.22
CA GLN A 31 12.84 5.62 0.46
C GLN A 31 11.54 6.26 -0.02
N GLY A 32 11.54 7.59 -0.13
CA GLY A 32 10.46 8.37 -0.74
C GLY A 32 10.61 8.52 -2.26
N GLY A 33 9.79 9.38 -2.86
CA GLY A 33 9.78 9.66 -4.29
C GLY A 33 8.88 8.71 -5.08
N GLY A 34 9.41 8.14 -6.16
CA GLY A 34 8.67 7.27 -7.07
C GLY A 34 7.60 7.98 -7.90
N THR A 35 6.66 7.20 -8.43
CA THR A 35 5.61 7.67 -9.36
C THR A 35 4.74 8.80 -8.78
N TRP A 36 4.53 8.80 -7.47
CA TRP A 36 3.64 9.75 -6.80
C TRP A 36 4.36 10.74 -5.87
N GLY A 37 5.70 10.77 -5.85
CA GLY A 37 6.44 11.70 -5.01
C GLY A 37 6.19 11.53 -3.51
N LEU A 38 6.10 10.28 -3.04
CA LEU A 38 5.72 9.95 -1.66
C LEU A 38 6.83 10.29 -0.66
N ASN A 39 6.46 10.53 0.61
CA ASN A 39 7.45 10.58 1.69
C ASN A 39 7.95 9.17 2.02
N ALA A 40 9.16 9.06 2.57
CA ALA A 40 9.69 7.78 3.04
C ALA A 40 8.74 7.15 4.07
N GLY A 41 8.32 5.91 3.82
CA GLY A 41 7.41 5.16 4.70
C GLY A 41 5.93 5.38 4.47
N GLN A 42 5.57 6.24 3.51
CA GLN A 42 4.18 6.43 3.14
C GLN A 42 3.64 5.20 2.38
N ARG A 43 2.56 4.62 2.91
CA ARG A 43 1.79 3.52 2.29
C ARG A 43 1.05 3.97 1.02
N THR A 44 0.66 3.02 0.17
CA THR A 44 -0.17 3.27 -1.03
C THR A 44 -1.58 2.69 -0.90
N ASP A 45 -2.26 2.47 -2.02
CA ASP A 45 -3.61 1.93 -2.10
C ASP A 45 -3.71 0.53 -1.49
N ASP A 46 -2.66 -0.30 -1.62
CA ASP A 46 -2.63 -1.66 -1.08
C ASP A 46 -2.97 -1.69 0.43
N THR A 47 -2.25 -0.92 1.26
CA THR A 47 -2.55 -0.85 2.70
C THR A 47 -3.87 -0.13 2.97
N SER A 48 -4.21 0.90 2.19
CA SER A 48 -5.44 1.68 2.38
C SER A 48 -6.68 0.81 2.23
N MET A 49 -6.76 0.03 1.15
CA MET A 49 -7.87 -0.88 0.90
C MET A 49 -7.89 -2.03 1.92
N ALA A 50 -6.73 -2.56 2.29
CA ALA A 50 -6.65 -3.62 3.28
C ALA A 50 -7.15 -3.17 4.67
N LEU A 51 -6.85 -1.92 5.08
CA LEU A 51 -7.42 -1.32 6.28
C LEU A 51 -8.93 -1.10 6.17
N CYS A 52 -9.43 -0.65 5.02
CA CYS A 52 -10.87 -0.51 4.78
C CYS A 52 -11.60 -1.86 4.88
N LEU A 53 -11.02 -2.92 4.31
CA LEU A 53 -11.53 -4.29 4.42
C LEU A 53 -11.55 -4.75 5.88
N ALA A 54 -10.44 -4.60 6.59
CA ALA A 54 -10.33 -4.99 8.01
C ALA A 54 -11.36 -4.24 8.87
N ALA A 55 -11.51 -2.92 8.66
CA ALA A 55 -12.51 -2.11 9.37
C ALA A 55 -13.93 -2.61 9.12
N SER A 56 -14.28 -2.93 7.87
CA SER A 56 -15.60 -3.47 7.52
C SER A 56 -15.88 -4.80 8.22
N LEU A 57 -14.92 -5.73 8.22
CA LEU A 57 -15.06 -7.02 8.89
C LEU A 57 -15.23 -6.87 10.41
N ILE A 58 -14.49 -5.95 11.03
CA ILE A 58 -14.57 -5.70 12.48
C ILE A 58 -15.95 -5.13 12.87
N VAL A 59 -16.48 -4.20 12.07
CA VAL A 59 -17.77 -3.52 12.32
C VAL A 59 -18.95 -4.45 12.04
N ASN A 60 -18.97 -5.11 10.87
CA ASN A 60 -20.10 -5.92 10.43
C ASN A 60 -20.10 -7.35 10.98
N LYS A 61 -19.00 -7.79 11.62
CA LYS A 61 -18.78 -9.17 12.08
C LYS A 61 -19.01 -10.24 11.00
N SER A 62 -18.93 -9.83 9.74
CA SER A 62 -19.26 -10.61 8.56
C SER A 62 -18.71 -9.90 7.32
N LEU A 63 -18.69 -10.61 6.19
CA LEU A 63 -18.41 -9.99 4.90
C LEU A 63 -19.60 -9.13 4.47
N ASN A 64 -19.42 -7.81 4.42
CA ASN A 64 -20.41 -6.87 3.90
C ASN A 64 -19.84 -6.12 2.68
N PRO A 65 -20.11 -6.60 1.44
CA PRO A 65 -19.59 -5.98 0.22
C PRO A 65 -20.03 -4.53 0.03
N TYR A 66 -21.25 -4.18 0.47
CA TYR A 66 -21.76 -2.82 0.33
C TYR A 66 -20.96 -1.83 1.21
N ASP A 67 -20.76 -2.17 2.49
CA ASP A 67 -19.96 -1.35 3.40
C ASP A 67 -18.49 -1.24 2.95
N GLN A 68 -17.90 -2.31 2.40
CA GLN A 68 -16.55 -2.26 1.81
C GLN A 68 -16.45 -1.27 0.64
N LEU A 69 -17.39 -1.33 -0.31
CA LEU A 69 -17.41 -0.44 -1.47
C LEU A 69 -17.63 1.03 -1.07
N VAL A 70 -18.35 1.29 0.02
CA VAL A 70 -18.49 2.65 0.57
C VAL A 70 -17.14 3.14 1.12
N ARG A 71 -16.37 2.28 1.80
CA ARG A 71 -15.08 2.63 2.40
C ARG A 71 -13.96 2.86 1.38
N TYR A 72 -13.94 2.12 0.27
CA TYR A 72 -12.90 2.28 -0.77
C TYR A 72 -12.97 3.59 -1.55
N LYS A 73 -14.04 4.39 -1.37
CA LYS A 73 -14.21 5.67 -2.04
C LYS A 73 -13.37 6.81 -1.45
N TRP A 74 -12.71 6.60 -0.31
CA TRP A 74 -12.02 7.63 0.46
C TRP A 74 -10.57 7.26 0.75
#